data_AF-A0A7C3QMX9-F1
#
_entry.id   AF-A0A7C3QMX9-F1
#
_cell.length_a   1.000
_cell.length_b   1.000
_cell.length_c   1.000
_cell.angle_alpha   90.00
_cell.angle_beta   90.00
_cell.angle_gamma   90.00
#
_symmetry.space_group_name_H-M   'P 1'
#
loop_
_entity.id
_entity.type
_entity.pdbx_description
1 polymer ?
#
loop_
_entity_poly.entity_id
_entity_poly.type
_entity_poly.pdbx_seq_one_letter_code
_entity_poly.pdbx_strand_id
1 'polypeptide(L)'
;MAKDTYPGIKLEGHWFGPDYLSEFHGARQKKQGPADYGVRSGISLDQEIALCYQNAKYLYQTYLNGNAEGAAAITEFVRKFLKETLSHKVEPFPVEDPELFSPEHGELLLSCGHVPVRIVSCDFSRDASTRRIWSSAFSDLQIYLNKKPEYLWGITTNGYFLRILRDNDRISRHAYIEADLSLLLSEDGYS
;
A
#
# COMPACT_ATOMS: atom_id res chain seq x y z
N MET A 1 -5.53 13.02 21.12
CA MET A 1 -5.50 14.08 20.10
C MET A 1 -4.31 13.81 19.18
N ALA A 2 -4.49 12.93 18.18
CA ALA A 2 -3.47 12.61 17.16
C ALA A 2 -4.11 12.28 15.80
N LYS A 3 -5.44 12.39 15.68
CA LYS A 3 -6.22 11.88 14.54
C LYS A 3 -6.25 12.87 13.37
N ASP A 4 -5.80 14.12 13.56
CA ASP A 4 -6.00 15.22 12.62
C ASP A 4 -4.70 15.70 11.93
N THR A 5 -3.52 15.16 12.26
CA THR A 5 -2.23 15.65 11.72
C THR A 5 -1.85 15.01 10.37
N TYR A 6 -2.40 13.85 10.04
CA TYR A 6 -2.06 13.10 8.82
C TYR A 6 -3.34 12.63 8.11
N PRO A 7 -4.04 13.53 7.40
CA PRO A 7 -5.24 13.17 6.67
C PRO A 7 -4.94 12.08 5.65
N GLY A 8 -5.81 11.07 5.56
CA GLY A 8 -5.65 9.95 4.65
C GLY A 8 -4.73 8.84 5.13
N ILE A 9 -4.10 8.95 6.31
CA ILE A 9 -3.34 7.85 6.92
C ILE A 9 -4.07 7.32 8.16
N LYS A 10 -4.36 6.03 8.17
CA LYS A 10 -4.93 5.31 9.31
C LYS A 10 -3.90 4.32 9.86
N LEU A 11 -3.73 4.34 11.18
CA LEU A 11 -2.99 3.32 11.93
C LEU A 11 -3.96 2.43 12.70
N GLU A 12 -3.77 1.12 12.65
CA GLU A 12 -4.54 0.13 13.41
C GLU A 12 -3.59 -0.81 14.15
N GLY A 13 -3.94 -1.19 15.37
CA GLY A 13 -3.15 -2.11 16.20
C GLY A 13 -2.17 -1.42 17.15
N HIS A 14 -1.52 -2.23 17.99
CA HIS A 14 -0.72 -1.74 19.14
C HIS A 14 0.75 -1.47 18.81
N TRP A 15 1.17 -1.75 17.58
CA TRP A 15 2.56 -1.58 17.14
C TRP A 15 2.93 -0.13 16.84
N PHE A 16 1.92 0.70 16.59
CA PHE A 16 2.10 2.11 16.25
C PHE A 16 1.77 2.96 17.48
N GLY A 17 2.81 3.45 18.14
CA GLY A 17 2.67 4.39 19.25
C GLY A 17 1.97 5.68 18.82
N PRO A 18 1.46 6.48 19.77
CA PRO A 18 0.71 7.71 19.45
C PRO A 18 1.52 8.72 18.63
N ASP A 19 2.84 8.72 18.78
CA ASP A 19 3.77 9.62 18.09
C ASP A 19 4.48 8.98 16.88
N TYR A 20 4.05 7.78 16.46
CA TYR A 20 4.74 7.03 15.42
C TYR A 20 4.89 7.84 14.12
N LEU A 21 3.81 8.44 13.61
CA LEU A 21 3.86 9.22 12.37
C LEU A 21 4.69 10.49 12.50
N SER A 22 4.65 11.16 13.65
CA SER A 22 5.42 12.39 13.90
C SER A 22 6.92 12.12 14.03
N GLU A 23 7.31 10.99 14.62
CA GLU A 23 8.71 10.56 14.65
C GLU A 23 9.25 10.23 13.25
N PHE A 24 8.44 9.55 12.42
CA PHE A 24 8.81 9.24 11.04
C PHE A 24 8.92 10.50 10.17
N HIS A 25 7.97 11.43 10.29
CA HIS A 25 7.99 12.70 9.56
C HIS A 25 9.20 13.56 9.93
N GLY A 26 9.59 13.57 11.22
CA GLY A 26 10.74 14.33 11.70
C GLY A 26 12.11 13.74 11.36
N ALA A 27 12.17 12.68 10.53
CA ALA A 27 13.39 11.94 10.19
C ALA A 27 14.19 11.45 11.42
N ARG A 28 13.51 11.10 12.51
CA ARG A 28 14.14 10.75 13.80
C ARG A 28 14.50 9.27 13.93
N GLN A 29 14.19 8.45 12.93
CA GLN A 29 14.46 7.03 12.91
C GLN A 29 15.74 6.69 12.14
N LYS A 30 16.28 5.50 12.39
CA LYS A 30 17.41 4.96 11.63
C LYS A 30 16.99 4.72 10.18
N LYS A 31 17.94 4.83 9.26
CA LYS A 31 17.75 4.58 7.81
C LYS A 31 16.75 5.54 7.13
N GLN A 32 16.75 6.80 7.55
CA GLN A 32 15.93 7.86 6.93
C GLN A 32 16.77 8.90 6.15
N GLY A 33 18.01 8.57 5.79
CA GLY A 33 18.87 9.45 5.00
C GLY A 33 18.65 9.26 3.49
N PRO A 34 19.05 10.21 2.63
CA PRO A 34 18.90 10.10 1.18
C PRO A 34 19.46 8.80 0.58
N ALA A 35 20.62 8.36 1.07
CA ALA A 35 21.27 7.13 0.59
C ALA A 35 20.46 5.86 0.92
N ASP A 36 19.68 5.86 2.00
CA ASP A 36 18.85 4.71 2.40
C ASP A 36 17.69 4.47 1.43
N TYR A 37 17.26 5.52 0.72
CA TYR A 37 16.19 5.47 -0.28
C TYR A 37 16.72 5.45 -1.72
N GLY A 38 18.05 5.35 -1.92
CA GLY A 38 18.65 5.38 -3.26
C GLY A 38 18.54 6.73 -3.96
N VAL A 39 18.33 7.82 -3.21
CA VAL A 39 18.25 9.18 -3.75
C VAL A 39 19.55 9.53 -4.45
N ARG A 40 19.45 10.10 -5.65
CA ARG A 40 20.61 10.47 -6.47
C ARG A 40 21.43 11.56 -5.79
N SER A 41 22.75 11.51 -5.97
CA SER A 41 23.63 12.59 -5.49
C SER A 41 23.23 13.92 -6.12
N GLY A 42 23.12 14.97 -5.29
CA GLY A 42 22.78 16.32 -5.73
C GLY A 42 21.32 16.73 -5.58
N ILE A 43 20.45 15.85 -5.07
CA ILE A 43 19.08 16.20 -4.67
C ILE A 43 18.81 15.80 -3.21
N SER A 44 17.94 16.55 -2.53
CA SER A 44 17.52 16.22 -1.16
C SER A 44 16.45 15.13 -1.16
N LEU A 45 16.27 14.46 -0.01
CA LEU A 45 15.18 13.51 0.18
C LEU A 45 13.80 14.17 -0.01
N ASP A 46 13.62 15.40 0.47
CA ASP A 46 12.36 16.14 0.27
C ASP A 46 12.07 16.42 -1.20
N GLN A 47 13.10 16.73 -2.00
CA GLN A 47 12.95 16.91 -3.44
C GLN A 47 12.55 15.60 -4.12
N GLU A 48 13.17 14.48 -3.75
CA GLU A 48 12.78 13.16 -4.29
C GLU A 48 11.34 12.81 -3.89
N ILE A 49 10.95 13.01 -2.62
CA ILE A 49 9.58 12.79 -2.15
C ILE A 49 8.59 13.63 -2.95
N ALA A 50 8.89 14.90 -3.18
CA ALA A 50 8.04 15.78 -3.98
C ALA A 50 7.89 15.27 -5.43
N LEU A 51 8.97 14.81 -6.06
CA LEU A 51 8.93 14.23 -7.41
C LEU A 51 8.11 12.94 -7.45
N CYS A 52 8.34 12.02 -6.52
CA CYS A 52 7.57 10.78 -6.39
C CYS A 52 6.08 11.08 -6.20
N TYR A 53 5.74 12.06 -5.35
CA TYR A 53 4.37 12.45 -5.09
C TYR A 53 3.69 13.06 -6.32
N GLN A 54 4.38 13.91 -7.10
CA GLN A 54 3.84 14.42 -8.36
C GLN A 54 3.60 13.29 -9.38
N ASN A 55 4.53 12.33 -9.49
CA ASN A 55 4.35 11.16 -10.35
C ASN A 55 3.16 10.30 -9.90
N ALA A 56 3.00 10.10 -8.59
CA ALA A 56 1.88 9.39 -8.00
C ALA A 56 0.53 10.05 -8.38
N LYS A 57 0.42 11.38 -8.23
CA LYS A 57 -0.77 12.13 -8.64
C LYS A 57 -1.04 11.95 -10.13
N TYR A 58 -0.03 12.08 -10.98
CA TYR A 58 -0.16 11.89 -12.43
C TYR A 58 -0.68 10.48 -12.79
N LEU A 59 -0.09 9.44 -12.22
CA LEU A 59 -0.52 8.05 -12.43
C LEU A 59 -1.96 7.81 -11.94
N TYR A 60 -2.31 8.37 -10.79
CA TYR A 60 -3.65 8.24 -10.21
C TYR A 60 -4.71 8.96 -11.05
N GLN A 61 -4.43 10.18 -11.52
CA GLN A 61 -5.34 10.90 -12.42
C GLN A 61 -5.48 10.19 -13.77
N THR A 62 -4.41 9.63 -14.30
CA THR A 62 -4.45 8.82 -15.54
C THR A 62 -5.33 7.57 -15.35
N TYR A 63 -5.24 6.93 -14.18
CA TYR A 63 -6.10 5.81 -13.82
C TYR A 63 -7.57 6.22 -13.72
N LEU A 64 -7.90 7.31 -13.03
CA LEU A 64 -9.28 7.79 -12.88
C LEU A 64 -9.90 8.26 -14.20
N ASN A 65 -9.11 8.89 -15.07
CA ASN A 65 -9.56 9.37 -16.38
C ASN A 65 -9.55 8.28 -17.47
N GLY A 66 -9.03 7.09 -17.14
CA GLY A 66 -8.98 5.98 -18.07
C GLY A 66 -10.38 5.41 -18.31
N ASN A 67 -10.70 5.13 -19.57
CA ASN A 67 -11.92 4.39 -19.95
C ASN A 67 -11.81 2.87 -19.68
N ALA A 68 -10.66 2.41 -19.17
CA ALA A 68 -10.47 1.02 -18.81
C ALA A 68 -11.17 0.77 -17.47
N GLU A 69 -12.31 0.07 -17.51
CA GLU A 69 -13.03 -0.32 -16.30
C GLU A 69 -12.50 -1.63 -15.72
N GLY A 70 -12.64 -1.77 -14.40
CA GLY A 70 -12.42 -3.05 -13.72
C GLY A 70 -10.96 -3.40 -13.44
N ALA A 71 -10.73 -4.71 -13.34
CA ALA A 71 -9.55 -5.26 -12.68
C ALA A 71 -8.19 -4.93 -13.33
N ALA A 72 -8.19 -4.85 -14.67
CA ALA A 72 -6.99 -4.60 -15.45
C ALA A 72 -6.45 -3.17 -15.21
N ALA A 73 -7.33 -2.19 -15.09
CA ALA A 73 -6.95 -0.80 -14.86
C ALA A 73 -6.32 -0.60 -13.47
N ILE A 74 -6.92 -1.19 -12.43
CA ILE A 74 -6.37 -1.17 -11.06
C ILE A 74 -4.99 -1.84 -11.05
N THR A 75 -4.88 -3.01 -11.68
CA THR A 75 -3.62 -3.75 -11.78
C THR A 75 -2.52 -2.95 -12.47
N GLU A 76 -2.84 -2.31 -13.60
CA GLU A 76 -1.88 -1.50 -14.33
C GLU A 76 -1.44 -0.28 -13.50
N PHE A 77 -2.39 0.44 -12.90
CA PHE A 77 -2.12 1.57 -12.01
C PHE A 77 -1.18 1.16 -10.87
N VAL A 78 -1.55 0.13 -10.09
CA VAL A 78 -0.78 -0.31 -8.93
C VAL A 78 0.63 -0.73 -9.35
N ARG A 79 0.77 -1.47 -10.46
CA ARG A 79 2.09 -1.89 -10.97
C ARG A 79 2.96 -0.69 -11.33
N LYS A 80 2.41 0.31 -12.01
CA LYS A 80 3.12 1.56 -12.34
C LYS A 80 3.45 2.35 -11.08
N PHE A 81 2.51 2.52 -10.15
CA PHE A 81 2.71 3.22 -8.90
C PHE A 81 3.85 2.61 -8.07
N LEU A 82 3.83 1.29 -7.83
CA LEU A 82 4.88 0.62 -7.06
C LEU A 82 6.26 0.74 -7.72
N LYS A 83 6.31 0.67 -9.06
CA LYS A 83 7.55 0.71 -9.82
C LYS A 83 8.12 2.13 -9.98
N GLU A 84 7.26 3.08 -10.34
CA GLU A 84 7.65 4.42 -10.80
C GLU A 84 7.55 5.48 -9.70
N THR A 85 6.72 5.26 -8.67
CA THR A 85 6.64 6.16 -7.50
C THR A 85 7.50 5.63 -6.36
N LEU A 86 7.38 4.35 -6.03
CA LEU A 86 8.09 3.75 -4.89
C LEU A 86 9.42 3.10 -5.28
N SER A 87 9.83 3.20 -6.55
CA SER A 87 11.13 2.73 -7.06
C SER A 87 11.43 1.25 -6.80
N HIS A 88 10.39 0.42 -6.65
CA HIS A 88 10.56 -1.00 -6.40
C HIS A 88 10.53 -1.81 -7.69
N LYS A 89 11.34 -2.88 -7.71
CA LYS A 89 11.18 -3.93 -8.73
C LYS A 89 9.85 -4.65 -8.45
N VAL A 90 8.98 -4.68 -9.46
CA VAL A 90 7.68 -5.34 -9.39
C VAL A 90 7.70 -6.58 -10.29
N GLU A 91 7.53 -7.75 -9.68
CA GLU A 91 7.54 -9.05 -10.38
C GLU A 91 6.35 -9.90 -9.93
N PRO A 92 5.94 -10.92 -10.70
CA PRO A 92 5.02 -11.93 -10.19
C PRO A 92 5.58 -12.54 -8.90
N PHE A 93 4.75 -12.65 -7.87
CA PHE A 93 5.16 -13.26 -6.62
C PHE A 93 4.98 -14.79 -6.71
N PRO A 94 6.03 -15.59 -6.44
CA PRO A 94 5.93 -17.04 -6.46
C PRO A 94 5.20 -17.52 -5.21
N VAL A 95 3.87 -17.64 -5.31
CA VAL A 95 3.03 -18.07 -4.19
C VAL A 95 3.29 -19.53 -3.88
N GLU A 96 3.80 -19.78 -2.69
CA GLU A 96 3.69 -21.08 -2.03
C GLU A 96 2.28 -21.21 -1.42
N ASP A 97 1.64 -22.37 -1.49
CA ASP A 97 0.28 -22.60 -0.96
C ASP A 97 -0.81 -21.67 -1.57
N PRO A 98 -1.00 -21.68 -2.91
CA PRO A 98 -1.95 -20.80 -3.60
C PRO A 98 -3.40 -20.96 -3.11
N GLU A 99 -3.75 -22.09 -2.52
CA GLU A 99 -5.07 -22.36 -1.90
C GLU A 99 -5.40 -21.44 -0.72
N LEU A 100 -4.41 -20.73 -0.16
CA LEU A 100 -4.63 -19.72 0.87
C LEU A 100 -5.24 -18.43 0.33
N PHE A 101 -5.19 -18.23 -0.99
CA PHE A 101 -5.72 -17.03 -1.63
C PHE A 101 -6.96 -17.39 -2.42
N SER A 102 -8.10 -16.89 -1.96
CA SER A 102 -9.32 -17.06 -2.71
C SER A 102 -9.30 -16.15 -3.97
N PRO A 103 -9.65 -16.67 -5.15
CA PRO A 103 -9.77 -15.86 -6.37
C PRO A 103 -10.84 -14.77 -6.26
N GLU A 104 -11.92 -15.00 -5.50
CA GLU A 104 -12.96 -14.00 -5.28
C GLU A 104 -12.51 -12.82 -4.39
N HIS A 105 -11.40 -12.97 -3.67
CA HIS A 105 -10.81 -11.89 -2.87
C HIS A 105 -9.71 -11.10 -3.61
N GLY A 106 -9.39 -11.44 -4.85
CA GLY A 106 -8.42 -10.70 -5.66
C GLY A 106 -7.73 -11.57 -6.71
N GLU A 107 -7.02 -10.94 -7.62
CA GLU A 107 -6.59 -11.63 -8.85
C GLU A 107 -5.07 -11.72 -8.99
N LEU A 108 -4.31 -10.79 -8.42
CA LEU A 108 -2.87 -10.71 -8.69
C LEU A 108 -2.04 -10.61 -7.41
N LEU A 109 -0.98 -11.42 -7.37
CA LEU A 109 0.08 -11.37 -6.37
C LEU A 109 1.39 -10.94 -7.06
N LEU A 110 1.90 -9.80 -6.61
CA LEU A 110 3.17 -9.22 -7.05
C LEU A 110 4.15 -9.18 -5.88
N SER A 111 5.43 -9.03 -6.19
CA SER A 111 6.46 -8.73 -5.20
C SER A 111 6.90 -7.29 -5.35
N CYS A 112 7.15 -6.64 -4.21
CA CYS A 112 7.77 -5.34 -4.10
C CYS A 112 9.09 -5.56 -3.34
N GLY A 113 10.14 -5.97 -4.07
CA GLY A 113 11.30 -6.63 -3.45
C GLY A 113 10.90 -7.96 -2.83
N HIS A 114 11.02 -8.09 -1.50
CA HIS A 114 10.61 -9.29 -0.75
C HIS A 114 9.19 -9.20 -0.16
N VAL A 115 8.48 -8.10 -0.39
CA VAL A 115 7.15 -7.88 0.20
C VAL A 115 6.07 -8.37 -0.77
N PRO A 116 5.25 -9.38 -0.40
CA PRO A 116 4.09 -9.77 -1.21
C PRO A 116 3.07 -8.64 -1.27
N VAL A 117 2.51 -8.43 -2.46
CA VAL A 117 1.50 -7.42 -2.77
C VAL A 117 0.28 -8.09 -3.38
N ARG A 118 -0.86 -8.03 -2.69
CA ARG A 118 -2.14 -8.54 -3.15
C ARG A 118 -2.98 -7.42 -3.74
N ILE A 119 -3.31 -7.51 -5.02
CA ILE A 119 -4.22 -6.58 -5.69
C ILE A 119 -5.64 -7.12 -5.66
N VAL A 120 -6.55 -6.31 -5.12
CA VAL A 120 -7.97 -6.60 -4.96
C VAL A 120 -8.73 -5.79 -5.99
N SER A 121 -8.97 -6.43 -7.11
CA SER A 121 -9.64 -5.82 -8.24
C SER A 121 -11.15 -6.04 -8.12
N CYS A 122 -11.85 -5.15 -7.42
CA CYS A 122 -13.32 -5.09 -7.49
C CYS A 122 -13.78 -3.67 -7.80
N ASP A 123 -14.98 -3.55 -8.39
CA ASP A 123 -15.57 -2.24 -8.67
C ASP A 123 -16.00 -1.59 -7.35
N PHE A 124 -15.14 -0.72 -6.80
CA PHE A 124 -15.39 -0.03 -5.53
C PHE A 124 -16.49 1.03 -5.63
N SER A 125 -17.05 1.29 -6.81
CA SER A 125 -18.05 2.34 -6.99
C SER A 125 -19.36 2.04 -6.25
N ARG A 126 -19.70 0.77 -5.97
CA ARG A 126 -21.04 0.40 -5.50
C ARG A 126 -21.01 -0.86 -4.62
N ASP A 127 -21.51 -0.73 -3.38
CA ASP A 127 -21.98 -1.81 -2.47
C ASP A 127 -21.07 -2.26 -1.30
N ALA A 128 -21.70 -2.61 -0.18
CA ALA A 128 -21.09 -3.14 1.06
C ALA A 128 -20.35 -4.47 0.85
N SER A 129 -20.67 -5.20 -0.22
CA SER A 129 -19.96 -6.40 -0.67
C SER A 129 -18.47 -6.15 -0.95
N THR A 130 -18.10 -4.96 -1.44
CA THR A 130 -16.70 -4.56 -1.71
C THR A 130 -15.87 -4.47 -0.43
N ARG A 131 -16.45 -3.97 0.68
CA ARG A 131 -15.77 -3.92 1.99
C ARG A 131 -15.51 -5.31 2.56
N ARG A 132 -16.43 -6.25 2.30
CA ARG A 132 -16.25 -7.65 2.70
C ARG A 132 -15.09 -8.27 1.93
N ILE A 133 -15.06 -8.12 0.60
CA ILE A 133 -13.96 -8.60 -0.26
C ILE A 133 -12.62 -8.00 0.19
N TRP A 134 -12.58 -6.69 0.45
CA TRP A 134 -11.39 -6.01 0.98
C TRP A 134 -10.91 -6.60 2.32
N SER A 135 -11.85 -6.87 3.22
CA SER A 135 -11.55 -7.48 4.53
C SER A 135 -11.07 -8.93 4.40
N SER A 136 -11.64 -9.68 3.45
CA SER A 136 -11.22 -11.06 3.19
C SER A 136 -9.85 -11.13 2.53
N ALA A 137 -9.57 -10.30 1.54
CA ALA A 137 -8.26 -10.24 0.88
C ALA A 137 -7.13 -9.90 1.86
N PHE A 138 -7.43 -8.99 2.78
CA PHE A 138 -6.59 -8.69 3.93
C PHE A 138 -6.36 -9.93 4.81
N SER A 139 -7.41 -10.71 5.08
CA SER A 139 -7.33 -11.91 5.93
C SER A 139 -6.51 -13.02 5.29
N ASP A 140 -6.69 -13.26 3.98
CA ASP A 140 -5.92 -14.24 3.21
C ASP A 140 -4.43 -13.94 3.27
N LEU A 141 -4.04 -12.67 3.04
CA LEU A 141 -2.65 -12.26 3.12
C LEU A 141 -2.09 -12.33 4.54
N GLN A 142 -2.88 -12.01 5.57
CA GLN A 142 -2.46 -12.17 6.97
C GLN A 142 -2.20 -13.64 7.32
N ILE A 143 -3.07 -14.56 6.88
CA ILE A 143 -2.87 -16.00 7.06
C ILE A 143 -1.59 -16.46 6.37
N TYR A 144 -1.34 -15.96 5.16
CA TYR A 144 -0.11 -16.26 4.43
C TYR A 144 1.14 -15.81 5.19
N LEU A 145 1.20 -14.55 5.63
CA LEU A 145 2.36 -14.03 6.40
C LEU A 145 2.59 -14.81 7.69
N ASN A 146 1.51 -15.17 8.41
CA ASN A 146 1.63 -15.93 9.65
C ASN A 146 2.14 -17.36 9.43
N LYS A 147 1.97 -17.93 8.24
CA LYS A 147 2.49 -19.26 7.87
C LYS A 147 3.91 -19.22 7.30
N LYS A 148 4.33 -18.05 6.80
CA LYS A 148 5.56 -17.86 6.04
C LYS A 148 6.46 -16.84 6.77
N PRO A 149 7.18 -17.25 7.82
CA PRO A 149 7.95 -16.34 8.68
C PRO A 149 9.07 -15.58 7.96
N GLU A 150 9.44 -15.99 6.75
CA GLU A 150 10.33 -15.26 5.86
C GLU A 150 9.75 -13.93 5.35
N TYR A 151 8.43 -13.75 5.43
CA TYR A 151 7.72 -12.52 5.07
C TYR A 151 7.17 -11.81 6.31
N LEU A 152 7.83 -10.73 6.72
CA LEU A 152 7.40 -9.91 7.86
C LEU A 152 6.29 -8.91 7.51
N TRP A 153 6.23 -8.50 6.24
CA TRP A 153 5.31 -7.47 5.77
C TRP A 153 4.61 -7.94 4.51
N GLY A 154 3.40 -7.45 4.30
CA GLY A 154 2.66 -7.58 3.06
C GLY A 154 1.92 -6.29 2.74
N ILE A 155 1.55 -6.14 1.47
CA ILE A 155 0.74 -5.02 0.99
C ILE A 155 -0.54 -5.59 0.40
N THR A 156 -1.67 -4.97 0.70
CA THR A 156 -2.92 -5.18 -0.03
C THR A 156 -3.41 -3.83 -0.57
N THR A 157 -3.92 -3.81 -1.78
CA THR A 157 -4.46 -2.60 -2.38
C THR A 157 -5.58 -2.90 -3.36
N ASN A 158 -6.53 -1.98 -3.45
CA ASN A 158 -7.62 -1.99 -4.42
C ASN A 158 -7.59 -0.81 -5.39
N GLY A 159 -6.46 -0.08 -5.45
CA GLY A 159 -6.33 1.15 -6.23
C GLY A 159 -6.79 2.42 -5.48
N TYR A 160 -7.71 2.31 -4.52
CA TYR A 160 -8.20 3.46 -3.72
C TYR A 160 -7.56 3.55 -2.34
N PHE A 161 -7.26 2.40 -1.75
CA PHE A 161 -6.58 2.23 -0.47
C PHE A 161 -5.36 1.35 -0.68
N LEU A 162 -4.28 1.68 0.01
CA LEU A 162 -3.09 0.84 0.12
C LEU A 162 -2.86 0.54 1.60
N ARG A 163 -2.86 -0.74 1.95
CA ARG A 163 -2.67 -1.19 3.32
C ARG A 163 -1.38 -2.01 3.43
N ILE A 164 -0.50 -1.56 4.30
CA ILE A 164 0.74 -2.25 4.69
C ILE A 164 0.45 -2.98 6.00
N LEU A 165 0.67 -4.29 6.01
CA LEU A 165 0.31 -5.18 7.10
C LEU A 165 1.53 -5.96 7.55
N ARG A 166 1.58 -6.22 8.85
CA ARG A 166 2.66 -6.95 9.51
C ARG A 166 2.21 -8.37 9.84
N ASP A 167 3.13 -9.32 9.82
CA ASP A 167 2.94 -10.62 10.45
C ASP A 167 2.46 -10.45 11.90
N ASN A 168 1.52 -11.30 12.32
CA ASN A 168 1.00 -11.25 13.67
C ASN A 168 0.43 -12.60 14.10
N ASP A 169 1.10 -13.25 15.03
CA ASP A 169 0.71 -14.53 15.64
C ASP A 169 -0.74 -14.56 16.15
N ARG A 170 -1.34 -13.39 16.43
CA ARG A 170 -2.75 -13.23 16.80
C ARG A 170 -3.54 -12.56 15.70
N ILE A 171 -4.21 -13.37 14.88
CA ILE A 171 -5.18 -12.94 13.85
C ILE A 171 -6.21 -11.95 14.41
N SER A 172 -6.60 -12.07 15.68
CA SER A 172 -7.60 -11.19 16.30
C SER A 172 -7.12 -9.76 16.59
N ARG A 173 -5.87 -9.39 16.26
CA ARG A 173 -5.31 -8.05 16.50
C ARG A 173 -4.55 -7.58 15.27
N HIS A 174 -5.26 -7.18 14.23
CA HIS A 174 -4.61 -6.64 13.04
C HIS A 174 -3.69 -5.46 13.38
N ALA A 175 -2.54 -5.42 12.71
CA ALA A 175 -1.59 -4.31 12.81
C ALA A 175 -1.28 -3.84 11.39
N TYR A 176 -1.82 -2.68 11.01
CA TYR A 176 -1.64 -2.16 9.67
C TYR A 176 -1.55 -0.63 9.62
N ILE A 177 -0.91 -0.14 8.57
CA ILE A 177 -0.96 1.24 8.10
C ILE A 177 -1.79 1.25 6.83
N GLU A 178 -2.78 2.12 6.73
CA GLU A 178 -3.62 2.26 5.55
C GLU A 178 -3.56 3.71 5.04
N ALA A 179 -3.28 3.85 3.75
CA ALA A 179 -3.29 5.10 3.03
C ALA A 179 -4.52 5.16 2.13
N ASP A 180 -5.32 6.22 2.26
CA ASP A 180 -6.40 6.57 1.34
C ASP A 180 -5.80 7.32 0.15
N LEU A 181 -5.55 6.60 -0.95
CA LEU A 181 -4.97 7.16 -2.17
C LEU A 181 -5.91 8.16 -2.82
N SER A 182 -7.22 8.01 -2.65
CA SER A 182 -8.20 8.97 -3.17
C SER A 182 -8.04 10.32 -2.52
N LEU A 183 -7.94 10.33 -1.18
CA LEU A 183 -7.72 11.56 -0.44
C LEU A 183 -6.32 12.13 -0.69
N LEU A 184 -5.29 11.29 -0.69
CA LEU A 184 -3.90 11.73 -0.82
C LEU A 184 -3.51 12.18 -2.23
N LEU A 185 -4.09 11.61 -3.29
CA LEU A 185 -3.64 11.84 -4.68
C LEU A 185 -4.66 12.58 -5.55
N SER A 186 -5.85 12.89 -5.02
CA SER A 186 -6.81 13.77 -5.71
C SER A 186 -6.24 15.18 -5.89
N GLU A 187 -6.80 15.92 -6.85
CA GLU A 187 -6.32 17.27 -7.16
C GLU A 187 -6.39 18.20 -5.94
N ASP A 188 -7.40 18.02 -5.07
CA ASP A 188 -7.68 18.84 -3.88
C ASP A 188 -6.98 18.38 -2.58
N GLY A 189 -6.21 17.27 -2.60
CA GLY A 189 -5.75 16.57 -1.40
C GLY A 189 -4.85 17.37 -0.44
N TYR A 190 -4.24 18.47 -0.90
CA TYR A 190 -3.50 19.43 -0.08
C TYR A 190 -3.53 20.81 -0.77
N SER A 191 -4.45 21.67 -0.33
CA SER A 191 -4.39 23.13 -0.53
C SER A 191 -3.86 23.80 0.74
#